data_AF-A0A3P7XZE7-F1
#
_entry.id   AF-A0A3P7XZE7-F1
#
_cell.length_a   1.000
_cell.length_b   1.000
_cell.length_c   1.000
_cell.angle_alpha   90.00
_cell.angle_beta   90.00
_cell.angle_gamma   90.00
#
_symmetry.space_group_name_H-M   'P 1'
#
loop_
_entity.id
_entity.type
_entity.pdbx_description
1 polymer ?
#
loop_
_entity_poly.entity_id
_entity_poly.type
_entity_poly.pdbx_seq_one_letter_code
_entity_poly.pdbx_strand_id
1 'polypeptide(L)'
;MLNRMKDSVDAQLRDQQAGFREDRSCTDQIATLRIIVEQSTEWNSSLYINFIDYEKAFDSVDRTTLWKLLRYYRVPQRIVNIIRKSYDGLN
;
A
#
# COMPACT_ATOMS: atom_id res chain seq x y z
N MET A 1 12.08 12.52 6.58
CA MET A 1 11.59 11.55 7.60
C MET A 1 11.23 10.22 6.94
N LEU A 2 10.39 10.23 5.90
CA LEU A 2 9.99 9.04 5.14
C LEU A 2 11.19 8.23 4.58
N ASN A 3 12.21 8.89 4.01
CA ASN A 3 13.41 8.20 3.51
C ASN A 3 14.15 7.37 4.58
N ARG A 4 14.02 7.72 5.87
CA ARG A 4 14.67 6.98 6.97
C ARG A 4 13.95 5.68 7.33
N MET A 5 12.74 5.49 6.82
CA MET A 5 11.90 4.30 7.02
C MET A 5 11.76 3.48 5.74
N LYS A 6 12.13 4.06 4.60
CA LYS A 6 11.93 3.48 3.28
C LYS A 6 12.38 2.02 3.22
N ASP A 7 13.67 1.76 3.45
CA ASP A 7 14.23 0.41 3.31
C ASP A 7 13.56 -0.61 4.24
N SER A 8 13.26 -0.20 5.48
CA SER A 8 12.61 -1.06 6.48
C SER A 8 11.16 -1.41 6.11
N VAL A 9 10.44 -0.48 5.47
CA VAL A 9 9.05 -0.67 5.06
C VAL A 9 8.98 -1.36 3.70
N ASP A 10 9.77 -0.92 2.73
CA ASP A 10 9.81 -1.51 1.37
C ASP A 10 10.17 -2.99 1.39
N ALA A 11 11.05 -3.43 2.30
CA ALA A 11 11.38 -4.84 2.49
C ALA A 11 10.21 -5.70 3.00
N GLN A 12 9.13 -5.08 3.49
CA GLN A 12 7.94 -5.76 4.00
C GLN A 12 6.76 -5.68 3.02
N LEU A 13 6.82 -4.79 2.03
CA LEU A 13 5.77 -4.63 1.03
C LEU A 13 5.82 -5.75 0.00
N ARG A 14 4.66 -6.17 -0.47
CA ARG A 14 4.54 -7.14 -1.57
C ARG A 14 5.06 -6.53 -2.86
N ASP A 15 5.67 -7.33 -3.72
CA ASP A 15 6.16 -6.88 -5.03
C ASP A 15 5.04 -6.35 -5.94
N GLN A 16 3.83 -6.89 -5.79
CA GLN A 16 2.66 -6.44 -6.53
C GLN A 16 2.16 -5.05 -6.09
N GLN A 17 2.58 -4.53 -4.93
CA GLN A 17 2.20 -3.18 -4.51
C GLN A 17 3.05 -2.16 -5.29
N ALA A 18 2.41 -1.42 -6.20
CA ALA A 18 3.07 -0.35 -6.96
C ALA A 18 2.83 1.05 -6.36
N GLY A 19 1.70 1.24 -5.67
CA GLY A 19 1.34 2.53 -5.09
C GLY A 19 2.33 3.00 -4.02
N PHE A 20 2.69 4.28 -4.08
CA PHE A 20 3.61 4.95 -3.13
C PHE A 20 5.00 4.32 -3.01
N ARG A 21 5.48 3.63 -4.06
CA ARG A 21 6.83 3.08 -4.12
C ARG A 21 7.63 3.73 -5.24
N GLU A 22 8.90 3.99 -4.95
CA GLU A 22 9.83 4.52 -5.95
C GLU A 22 10.04 3.51 -7.07
N ASP A 23 10.16 4.00 -8.30
CA ASP A 23 10.39 3.21 -9.52
C ASP A 23 9.31 2.15 -9.83
N ARG A 24 8.09 2.30 -9.28
CA ARG A 24 6.95 1.42 -9.57
C ARG A 24 5.80 2.22 -10.21
N SER A 25 5.15 1.62 -11.20
CA SER A 25 3.97 2.15 -11.88
C SER A 25 2.85 1.11 -11.94
N CYS A 26 1.61 1.57 -12.12
CA CYS A 26 0.45 0.71 -12.37
C CYS A 26 0.40 0.18 -13.81
N THR A 27 1.30 0.61 -14.70
CA THR A 27 1.32 0.22 -16.12
C THR A 27 1.30 -1.30 -16.32
N ASP A 28 2.16 -2.03 -15.60
CA ASP A 28 2.25 -3.49 -15.72
C ASP A 28 0.99 -4.19 -15.19
N GLN A 29 0.38 -3.64 -14.13
CA GLN A 29 -0.84 -4.17 -13.54
C GLN A 29 -2.03 -3.99 -14.50
N ILE A 30 -2.14 -2.82 -15.14
CA ILE A 30 -3.14 -2.53 -16.18
C ILE A 30 -2.93 -3.44 -17.40
N ALA A 31 -1.69 -3.58 -17.86
CA ALA A 31 -1.37 -4.47 -18.99
C ALA A 31 -1.73 -5.92 -18.67
N THR A 32 -1.40 -6.40 -17.47
CA THR A 32 -1.75 -7.75 -17.00
C THR A 32 -3.26 -7.95 -16.95
N LEU A 33 -4.01 -7.00 -16.40
CA LEU A 33 -5.47 -7.07 -16.36
C LEU A 33 -6.07 -7.12 -17.77
N ARG A 34 -5.54 -6.31 -18.70
CA ARG A 34 -5.96 -6.31 -20.10
C ARG A 34 -5.72 -7.66 -20.76
N ILE A 35 -4.55 -8.26 -20.55
CA ILE A 35 -4.21 -9.59 -21.08
C ILE A 35 -5.16 -10.67 -20.54
N ILE A 36 -5.50 -10.63 -19.24
CA ILE A 36 -6.45 -11.57 -18.63
C ILE A 36 -7.83 -11.44 -19.28
N VAL A 37 -8.32 -10.22 -19.46
CA VAL A 37 -9.62 -9.95 -20.12
C VAL A 37 -9.63 -10.43 -21.57
N GLU A 38 -8.56 -10.16 -22.32
CA GLU A 38 -8.44 -10.56 -23.72
C GLU A 38 -8.42 -12.08 -23.86
N GLN A 39 -7.63 -12.78 -23.05
CA GLN A 39 -7.60 -14.25 -23.05
C GLN A 39 -8.94 -14.86 -22.65
N SER A 40 -9.60 -14.35 -21.59
CA SER A 40 -10.89 -14.91 -21.22
C SER A 40 -11.93 -14.79 -22.33
N THR A 41 -11.86 -13.71 -23.11
CA THR A 41 -12.70 -13.49 -24.30
C THR A 41 -12.35 -14.47 -25.43
N GLU A 42 -11.06 -14.62 -25.74
CA GLU A 42 -10.58 -15.54 -26.80
C GLU A 42 -10.98 -17.00 -26.55
N TRP A 43 -10.90 -17.44 -25.29
CA TRP A 43 -11.21 -18.81 -24.89
C TRP A 43 -12.68 -19.04 -24.51
N ASN A 44 -13.53 -18.02 -24.66
CA ASN A 44 -14.94 -18.04 -24.27
C ASN A 44 -15.15 -18.55 -22.83
N SER A 45 -14.26 -18.14 -21.92
CA SER A 45 -14.28 -18.53 -20.50
C SER A 45 -14.95 -17.45 -19.66
N SER A 46 -15.66 -17.84 -18.61
CA SER A 46 -16.23 -16.88 -17.66
C SER A 46 -15.13 -16.19 -16.84
N LEU A 47 -15.17 -14.86 -16.77
CA LEU A 47 -14.25 -14.04 -15.99
C LEU A 47 -15.05 -13.11 -15.04
N TYR A 48 -14.62 -13.05 -13.78
CA TYR A 48 -15.17 -12.15 -12.77
C TYR A 48 -14.05 -11.27 -12.21
N ILE A 49 -14.27 -9.95 -12.19
CA ILE A 49 -13.30 -8.97 -11.69
C ILE A 49 -13.97 -8.14 -10.60
N ASN A 50 -13.32 -8.03 -9.45
CA ASN A 50 -13.78 -7.20 -8.33
C ASN A 50 -12.79 -6.04 -8.11
N PHE A 51 -13.32 -4.81 -8.11
CA PHE A 51 -12.59 -3.62 -7.71
C PHE A 51 -13.00 -3.25 -6.29
N ILE A 52 -12.01 -3.16 -5.40
CA ILE A 52 -12.22 -2.84 -3.98
C ILE A 52 -11.51 -1.51 -3.71
N ASP A 53 -12.24 -0.55 -3.16
CA ASP A 53 -11.73 0.75 -2.75
C ASP A 53 -12.19 1.08 -1.33
N TYR A 54 -11.37 1.85 -0.61
CA TYR A 54 -11.67 2.27 0.77
C TYR A 54 -12.15 3.71 0.79
N GLU A 55 -13.36 3.94 1.29
CA GLU A 55 -13.84 5.30 1.55
C GLU A 55 -12.95 5.98 2.60
N LYS A 56 -12.41 7.16 2.26
CA LYS A 56 -11.55 7.97 3.13
C LYS A 56 -10.44 7.15 3.79
N ALA A 57 -9.67 6.43 2.97
CA ALA A 57 -8.67 5.46 3.41
C ALA A 57 -7.67 6.00 4.46
N PHE A 58 -7.32 7.28 4.44
CA PHE A 58 -6.41 7.88 5.42
C PHE A 58 -7.10 8.27 6.74
N ASP A 59 -8.36 8.68 6.68
CA ASP A 59 -9.13 9.07 7.87
C ASP A 59 -9.62 7.86 8.67
N SER A 60 -9.83 6.72 8.00
CA SER A 60 -10.35 5.49 8.60
C SER A 60 -9.29 4.59 9.25
N VAL A 61 -8.01 4.94 9.17
CA VAL A 61 -6.92 4.13 9.76
C VAL A 61 -6.94 4.21 11.28
N ASP A 62 -7.01 3.06 11.96
CA ASP A 62 -6.76 2.97 13.39
C ASP A 62 -5.29 3.31 13.71
N ARG A 63 -5.09 4.48 14.34
CA ARG A 63 -3.78 4.99 14.74
C ARG A 63 -3.04 4.05 15.69
N THR A 64 -3.74 3.36 16.59
CA THR A 64 -3.12 2.40 17.53
C THR A 64 -2.49 1.24 16.78
N THR A 65 -3.21 0.71 15.80
CA THR A 65 -2.75 -0.35 14.91
C THR A 65 -1.60 0.14 14.03
N LEU A 66 -1.68 1.35 13.46
CA LEU A 66 -0.60 1.95 12.69
C LEU A 66 0.71 2.02 13.49
N TRP A 67 0.68 2.46 14.75
CA TRP A 67 1.89 2.50 15.59
C TRP A 67 2.49 1.12 15.82
N LYS A 68 1.65 0.09 16.01
CA LYS A 68 2.10 -1.30 16.17
C LYS A 68 2.76 -1.81 14.88
N LEU A 69 2.16 -1.54 13.72
CA LEU A 69 2.69 -1.93 12.41
C LEU A 69 4.05 -1.31 12.11
N LEU A 70 4.23 -0.01 12.38
CA LEU A 70 5.52 0.65 12.16
C LEU A 70 6.64 0.01 12.99
N ARG A 71 6.37 -0.33 14.26
CA ARG A 71 7.34 -1.04 15.11
C ARG A 71 7.62 -2.45 14.62
N TYR A 72 6.58 -3.15 14.15
CA TYR A 72 6.70 -4.48 13.56
C TYR A 72 7.62 -4.46 12.32
N TYR A 73 7.48 -3.45 11.46
CA TYR A 73 8.38 -3.18 10.32
C TYR A 73 9.73 -2.58 10.70
N ARG A 74 10.14 -2.72 11.97
CA ARG A 74 11.48 -2.32 12.47
C ARG A 74 11.77 -0.82 12.36
N VAL A 75 10.75 0.02 12.24
CA VAL A 75 10.92 1.48 12.33
C VAL A 75 11.36 1.84 13.75
N PRO A 76 12.47 2.58 13.93
CA PRO A 76 12.96 2.95 15.25
C PRO A 76 11.90 3.71 16.09
N GLN A 77 11.80 3.38 17.38
CA GLN A 77 10.80 3.95 18.29
C GLN A 77 10.80 5.49 18.31
N ARG A 78 11.98 6.10 18.20
CA ARG A 78 12.13 7.57 18.11
C ARG A 78 11.37 8.15 16.93
N ILE A 79 11.42 7.48 15.77
CA ILE A 79 10.71 7.91 14.56
C ILE A 79 9.20 7.71 14.75
N VAL A 80 8.76 6.56 15.26
CA VAL A 80 7.34 6.29 15.57
C VAL A 80 6.76 7.36 16.50
N ASN A 81 7.51 7.78 17.52
CA ASN A 81 7.08 8.83 18.43
C ASN A 81 6.95 10.20 17.75
N ILE A 82 7.82 10.54 16.80
CA ILE A 82 7.72 11.79 16.03
C ILE A 82 6.47 11.75 15.13
N ILE A 83 6.20 10.61 14.47
CA ILE A 83 4.97 10.46 13.65
C ILE A 83 3.75 10.58 14.55
N ARG A 84 3.71 9.88 15.70
CA ARG A 84 2.58 9.99 16.62
C ARG A 84 2.27 11.45 16.99
N LYS A 85 3.30 12.21 17.37
CA LYS A 85 3.17 13.63 17.71
C LYS A 85 2.68 14.50 16.54
N SER A 86 2.99 14.16 15.29
CA SER A 86 2.48 14.91 14.13
C SER A 86 0.97 14.75 13.94
N TYR A 87 0.38 13.65 14.43
CA TYR A 87 -1.07 13.46 14.44
C TYR A 87 -1.76 14.07 15.68
N ASP A 88 -1.03 14.26 16.77
CA ASP A 88 -1.56 14.84 18.01
C ASP A 88 -1.78 16.37 17.88
N GLY A 89 -1.04 17.05 17.01
CA GLY A 89 -1.17 18.50 16.73
C GLY A 89 -2.18 18.87 15.65
N LEU A 90 -2.97 17.90 15.15
CA LEU A 90 -4.04 18.09 14.16
C LEU A 90 -5.43 18.11 14.80
N ASN A 91 -5.52 18.36 16.11
CA ASN A 91 -6.75 18.56 16.87
C ASN A 91 -6.87 20.01 17.30
#